data_AF-A0A1S2YUU2-F1
#
_entry.id   AF-A0A1S2YUU2-F1
#
_cell.length_a   1.000
_cell.length_b   1.000
_cell.length_c   1.000
_cell.angle_alpha   90.00
_cell.angle_beta   90.00
_cell.angle_gamma   90.00
#
_symmetry.space_group_name_H-M   'P 1'
#
loop_
_entity.id
_entity.type
_entity.pdbx_description
1 polymer ?
#
loop_
_entity_poly.entity_id
_entity_poly.type
_entity_poly.pdbx_seq_one_letter_code
_entity_poly.pdbx_strand_id
1 'polypeptide(L)'
;MGHILNGMSVSLFDIYQSSISAKELWETLESRYMQEDATSKKFLVSQFNNYKMVDNKSVMEQMHEIESILNNYKQHQMHMDETIIICCIIDKLSPSWKDFKKSMKHKKDDISFEQLGNQLRLAEEYRKQEDLKTNFLMKRSMFLKRENKEKNSGATKDNLVAVISELNMIEDVESWLIDSGATRHVCKNKELFKTIDEEDGNILYMGNASTVQVK
;
A
#
# COMPACT_ATOMS: atom_id res chain seq x y z
N MET A 1 18.43 44.96 -24.45
CA MET A 1 17.52 44.43 -25.48
C MET A 1 18.18 43.33 -26.30
N GLY A 2 19.32 43.62 -26.94
CA GLY A 2 20.08 42.61 -27.72
C GLY A 2 20.42 41.32 -26.96
N HIS A 3 20.77 41.38 -25.67
CA HIS A 3 21.04 40.17 -24.88
C HIS A 3 19.82 39.26 -24.66
N ILE A 4 18.61 39.83 -24.56
CA ILE A 4 17.38 39.05 -24.37
C ILE A 4 16.98 38.42 -25.71
N LEU A 5 17.05 39.20 -26.80
CA LEU A 5 16.74 38.73 -28.16
C LEU A 5 17.72 37.67 -28.67
N ASN A 6 19.02 37.79 -28.37
CA ASN A 6 20.04 36.81 -28.76
C ASN A 6 19.86 35.44 -28.08
N GLY A 7 19.11 35.38 -26.99
CA GLY A 7 18.77 34.12 -26.32
C GLY A 7 17.50 33.44 -26.88
N MET A 8 16.80 34.05 -27.85
CA MET A 8 15.54 33.55 -28.39
C MET A 8 15.73 32.68 -29.63
N SER A 9 14.81 31.74 -29.86
CA SER A 9 14.70 31.07 -31.15
C SER A 9 14.29 32.06 -32.24
N VAL A 10 14.66 31.79 -33.49
CA VAL A 10 14.34 32.63 -34.66
C VAL A 10 12.84 32.96 -34.74
N SER A 11 11.99 31.97 -34.43
CA SER A 11 10.53 32.14 -34.39
C SER A 11 10.02 33.13 -33.35
N LEU A 12 10.69 33.25 -32.18
CA LEU A 12 10.32 34.20 -31.14
C LEU A 12 10.98 35.56 -31.39
N PHE A 13 12.20 35.56 -31.93
CA PHE A 13 12.89 36.78 -32.34
C PHE A 13 12.05 37.61 -33.32
N ASP A 14 11.49 36.97 -34.36
CA ASP A 14 10.68 37.65 -35.37
C ASP A 14 9.44 38.34 -34.79
N ILE A 15 8.87 37.78 -33.73
CA ILE A 15 7.67 38.26 -33.04
C ILE A 15 8.00 39.43 -32.11
N TYR A 16 9.14 39.38 -31.41
CA TYR A 16 9.45 40.30 -30.31
C TYR A 16 10.53 41.35 -30.62
N GLN A 17 11.19 41.28 -31.78
CA GLN A 17 12.20 42.26 -32.22
C GLN A 17 11.68 43.70 -32.33
N SER A 18 10.37 43.88 -32.51
CA SER A 18 9.72 45.19 -32.66
C SER A 18 9.39 45.87 -31.32
N SER A 19 9.69 45.23 -30.19
CA SER A 19 9.43 45.80 -28.86
C SER A 19 10.24 47.08 -28.68
N ILE A 20 9.71 48.06 -27.94
CA ILE A 20 10.31 49.41 -27.88
C ILE A 20 11.42 49.48 -26.83
N SER A 21 11.30 48.68 -25.77
CA SER A 21 12.33 48.62 -24.73
C SER A 21 12.59 47.20 -24.22
N ALA A 22 13.78 47.00 -23.65
CA ALA A 22 14.12 45.74 -23.00
C ALA A 22 13.18 45.41 -21.81
N LYS A 23 12.66 46.44 -21.15
CA LYS A 23 11.72 46.31 -20.03
C LYS A 23 10.34 45.84 -20.53
N GLU A 24 9.80 46.48 -21.54
CA GLU A 24 8.52 46.09 -22.17
C GLU A 24 8.60 44.69 -22.77
N LEU A 25 9.73 44.35 -23.41
CA LEU A 25 10.00 43.01 -23.90
C LEU A 25 9.98 41.98 -22.75
N TRP A 26 10.67 42.29 -21.65
CA TRP A 26 10.70 41.41 -20.48
C TRP A 26 9.31 41.24 -19.86
N GLU A 27 8.57 42.32 -19.61
CA GLU A 27 7.22 42.30 -19.04
C GLU A 27 6.22 41.57 -19.96
N THR A 28 6.38 41.67 -21.29
CA THR A 28 5.55 40.95 -22.26
C THR A 28 5.84 39.45 -22.24
N LEU A 29 7.11 39.06 -22.20
CA LEU A 29 7.51 37.66 -22.07
C LEU A 29 7.06 37.07 -20.74
N GLU A 30 7.21 37.85 -19.67
CA GLU A 30 6.78 37.50 -18.32
C GLU A 30 5.26 37.29 -18.30
N SER A 31 4.47 38.22 -18.84
CA SER A 31 3.02 38.06 -18.89
C SER A 31 2.55 36.91 -19.78
N ARG A 32 3.30 36.51 -20.82
CA ARG A 32 2.83 35.50 -21.79
C ARG A 32 3.32 34.09 -21.47
N TYR A 33 4.50 33.98 -20.86
CA TYR A 33 5.18 32.69 -20.61
C TYR A 33 5.55 32.48 -19.14
N MET A 34 5.59 33.53 -18.32
CA MET A 34 5.76 33.46 -16.86
C MET A 34 4.45 33.79 -16.12
N GLN A 35 3.31 33.87 -16.82
CA GLN A 35 2.01 33.72 -16.15
C GLN A 35 2.00 32.32 -15.55
N GLU A 36 2.43 32.23 -14.29
CA GLU A 36 2.29 31.04 -13.46
C GLU A 36 0.88 30.51 -13.66
N ASP A 37 0.76 29.43 -14.43
CA ASP A 37 0.19 28.21 -13.91
C ASP A 37 -1.22 28.35 -13.29
N ALA A 38 -2.02 29.31 -13.79
CA ALA A 38 -3.45 29.36 -13.55
C ALA A 38 -4.11 28.06 -14.04
N THR A 39 -3.46 27.39 -14.99
CA THR A 39 -3.73 26.02 -15.43
C THR A 39 -3.20 24.95 -14.46
N SER A 40 -2.01 25.08 -13.85
CA SER A 40 -1.45 24.03 -12.98
C SER A 40 -2.12 23.97 -11.61
N LYS A 41 -2.39 25.09 -10.92
CA LYS A 41 -3.07 25.08 -9.61
C LYS A 41 -4.48 24.51 -9.73
N LYS A 42 -5.25 24.97 -10.73
CA LYS A 42 -6.59 24.42 -11.03
C LYS A 42 -6.53 22.94 -11.43
N PHE A 43 -5.50 22.54 -12.19
CA PHE A 43 -5.28 21.15 -12.54
C PHE A 43 -4.95 20.28 -11.32
N LEU A 44 -4.08 20.72 -10.41
CA LEU A 44 -3.75 20.03 -9.16
C LEU A 44 -4.99 19.88 -8.25
N VAL A 45 -5.83 20.90 -8.17
CA VAL A 45 -7.15 20.82 -7.50
C VAL A 45 -8.03 19.76 -8.13
N SER A 46 -8.15 19.78 -9.46
CA SER A 46 -8.93 18.78 -10.20
C SER A 46 -8.38 17.36 -10.00
N GLN A 47 -7.06 17.18 -10.11
CA GLN A 47 -6.37 15.91 -9.94
C GLN A 47 -6.63 15.33 -8.55
N PHE A 48 -6.44 16.13 -7.50
CA PHE A 48 -6.73 15.70 -6.13
C PHE A 48 -8.21 15.33 -5.98
N ASN A 49 -9.14 16.19 -6.38
CA ASN A 49 -10.58 15.99 -6.19
C ASN A 49 -11.10 14.74 -6.92
N ASN A 50 -10.62 14.50 -8.14
CA ASN A 50 -11.04 13.39 -8.98
C ASN A 50 -10.34 12.07 -8.64
N TYR A 51 -9.25 12.10 -7.86
CA TYR A 51 -8.61 10.89 -7.38
C TYR A 51 -9.60 10.00 -6.61
N LYS A 52 -9.63 8.71 -6.94
CA LYS A 52 -10.42 7.68 -6.27
C LYS A 52 -9.54 6.46 -6.05
N MET A 53 -9.61 5.90 -4.84
CA MET A 53 -8.90 4.68 -4.54
C MET A 53 -9.67 3.47 -5.09
N VAL A 54 -8.92 2.46 -5.48
CA VAL A 54 -9.39 1.23 -6.11
C VAL A 54 -8.89 0.02 -5.33
N ASP A 55 -9.67 -1.06 -5.36
CA ASP A 55 -9.41 -2.28 -4.58
C ASP A 55 -8.27 -3.16 -5.15
N ASN A 56 -7.92 -2.97 -6.42
CA ASN A 56 -6.88 -3.75 -7.11
C ASN A 56 -5.46 -3.23 -6.89
N LYS A 57 -5.31 -2.11 -6.17
CA LYS A 57 -4.02 -1.52 -5.81
C LYS A 57 -3.85 -1.51 -4.29
N SER A 58 -2.61 -1.59 -3.84
CA SER A 58 -2.33 -1.48 -2.40
C SER A 58 -2.66 -0.08 -1.89
N VAL A 59 -3.10 0.01 -0.63
CA VAL A 59 -3.32 1.28 0.07
C VAL A 59 -2.04 2.12 0.10
N MET A 60 -0.89 1.51 0.34
CA MET A 60 0.38 2.24 0.47
C MET A 60 0.79 2.90 -0.85
N GLU A 61 0.64 2.21 -1.98
CA GLU A 61 0.90 2.79 -3.30
C GLU A 61 0.00 4.01 -3.54
N GLN A 62 -1.29 3.87 -3.25
CA GLN A 62 -2.28 4.94 -3.43
C GLN A 62 -2.08 6.11 -2.46
N MET A 63 -1.61 5.84 -1.24
CA MET A 63 -1.22 6.88 -0.28
C MET A 63 -0.02 7.69 -0.81
N HIS A 64 0.99 7.03 -1.37
CA HIS A 64 2.13 7.72 -1.99
C HIS A 64 1.73 8.54 -3.22
N GLU A 65 0.78 8.06 -4.03
CA GLU A 65 0.21 8.85 -5.14
C GLU A 65 -0.46 10.13 -4.60
N ILE A 66 -1.23 10.03 -3.51
CA ILE A 66 -1.86 11.19 -2.86
C ILE A 66 -0.81 12.14 -2.25
N GLU A 67 0.21 11.61 -1.56
CA GLU A 67 1.34 12.40 -1.03
C GLU A 67 2.06 13.18 -2.13
N SER A 68 2.26 12.55 -3.30
CA SER A 68 2.85 13.21 -4.46
C SER A 68 2.01 14.39 -4.91
N ILE A 69 0.68 14.24 -4.99
CA ILE A 69 -0.23 15.36 -5.31
C ILE A 69 -0.12 16.47 -4.24
N LEU A 70 -0.14 16.12 -2.96
CA LEU A 70 -0.01 17.09 -1.85
C LEU A 70 1.36 17.79 -1.84
N ASN A 71 2.43 17.11 -2.27
CA ASN A 71 3.74 17.72 -2.41
C ASN A 71 3.77 18.74 -3.55
N ASN A 72 3.08 18.47 -4.66
CA ASN A 72 2.89 19.46 -5.72
C ASN A 72 2.12 20.70 -5.22
N TYR A 73 1.15 20.54 -4.31
CA TYR A 73 0.47 21.67 -3.66
C TYR A 73 1.47 22.53 -2.89
N LYS A 74 2.31 21.92 -2.05
CA LYS A 74 3.33 22.63 -1.27
C LYS A 74 4.30 23.41 -2.17
N GLN A 75 4.72 22.82 -3.29
CA GLN A 75 5.59 23.47 -4.27
C GLN A 75 4.97 24.73 -4.90
N HIS A 76 3.64 24.72 -5.08
CA HIS A 76 2.89 25.86 -5.61
C HIS A 76 2.36 26.81 -4.51
N GLN A 77 2.88 26.70 -3.29
CA GLN A 77 2.48 27.48 -2.11
C GLN A 77 0.99 27.32 -1.76
N MET A 78 0.41 26.17 -2.12
CA MET A 78 -0.93 25.77 -1.71
C MET A 78 -0.82 24.96 -0.44
N HIS A 79 -1.45 25.43 0.64
CA HIS A 79 -1.55 24.71 1.89
C HIS A 79 -2.96 24.17 2.04
N MET A 80 -3.06 22.90 2.44
CA MET A 80 -4.32 22.26 2.79
C MET A 80 -4.23 21.81 4.24
N ASP A 81 -5.28 22.10 4.99
CA ASP A 81 -5.40 21.68 6.38
C ASP A 81 -5.39 20.14 6.48
N GLU A 82 -4.70 19.62 7.49
CA GLU A 82 -4.51 18.18 7.66
C GLU A 82 -5.82 17.45 7.91
N THR A 83 -6.75 18.06 8.66
CA THR A 83 -8.10 17.50 8.87
C THR A 83 -8.86 17.41 7.55
N ILE A 84 -8.76 18.42 6.69
CA ILE A 84 -9.37 18.38 5.34
C ILE A 84 -8.78 17.25 4.50
N ILE A 85 -7.45 17.09 4.51
CA ILE A 85 -6.77 16.01 3.78
C ILE A 85 -7.29 14.65 4.24
N ILE A 86 -7.36 14.43 5.55
CA ILE A 86 -7.82 13.17 6.15
C ILE A 86 -9.26 12.86 5.75
N CYS A 87 -10.18 13.82 5.90
CA CYS A 87 -11.56 13.64 5.47
C CYS A 87 -11.66 13.30 3.98
N CYS A 88 -10.89 13.99 3.15
CA CYS A 88 -10.83 13.74 1.72
C CYS A 88 -10.35 12.32 1.40
N ILE A 89 -9.29 11.83 2.06
CA ILE A 89 -8.77 10.47 1.84
C ILE A 89 -9.79 9.42 2.25
N ILE A 90 -10.43 9.60 3.41
CA ILE A 90 -11.50 8.69 3.87
C ILE A 90 -12.63 8.63 2.84
N ASP A 91 -13.04 9.76 2.27
CA ASP A 91 -14.10 9.77 1.26
C ASP A 91 -13.64 9.19 -0.09
N LYS A 92 -12.32 9.23 -0.40
CA LYS A 92 -11.71 8.64 -1.62
C LYS A 92 -11.60 7.12 -1.61
N LEU A 93 -11.68 6.45 -0.45
CA LEU A 93 -11.63 4.98 -0.40
C LEU A 93 -12.74 4.34 -1.25
N SER A 94 -12.47 3.17 -1.83
CA SER A 94 -13.46 2.40 -2.59
C SER A 94 -14.64 1.94 -1.71
N PRO A 95 -15.78 1.54 -2.32
CA PRO A 95 -16.96 1.09 -1.57
C PRO A 95 -16.72 -0.10 -0.63
N SER A 96 -15.69 -0.92 -0.89
CA SER A 96 -15.28 -2.03 -0.03
C SER A 96 -14.85 -1.59 1.38
N TRP A 97 -14.46 -0.32 1.55
CA TRP A 97 -14.01 0.25 2.82
C TRP A 97 -15.13 0.90 3.64
N LYS A 98 -16.41 0.65 3.31
CA LYS A 98 -17.56 1.31 3.96
C LYS A 98 -17.52 1.23 5.50
N ASP A 99 -17.12 0.09 6.07
CA ASP A 99 -17.11 -0.13 7.51
C ASP A 99 -15.97 0.63 8.18
N PHE A 100 -14.79 0.68 7.53
CA PHE A 100 -13.68 1.52 7.93
C PHE A 100 -14.03 3.02 7.84
N LYS A 101 -14.67 3.47 6.75
CA LYS A 101 -15.15 4.86 6.63
C LYS A 101 -16.06 5.22 7.80
N LYS A 102 -16.97 4.32 8.16
CA LYS A 102 -17.91 4.53 9.26
C LYS A 102 -17.18 4.61 10.61
N SER A 103 -16.24 3.71 10.89
CA SER A 103 -15.49 3.74 12.15
C SER A 103 -14.68 5.02 12.30
N MET A 104 -14.08 5.50 11.20
CA MET A 104 -13.30 6.74 11.19
C MET A 104 -14.16 7.99 11.41
N LYS A 105 -15.37 8.05 10.85
CA LYS A 105 -16.29 9.20 11.03
C LYS A 105 -16.81 9.36 12.46
N HIS A 106 -16.77 8.31 13.27
CA HIS A 106 -17.22 8.34 14.66
C HIS A 106 -16.06 8.47 15.68
N LYS A 107 -14.82 8.55 15.22
CA LYS A 107 -13.67 8.73 16.09
C LYS A 107 -13.67 10.16 16.64
N LYS A 108 -13.47 10.30 17.95
CA LYS A 108 -13.47 11.60 18.65
C LYS A 108 -12.09 12.26 18.71
N ASP A 109 -11.04 11.47 18.54
CA ASP A 109 -9.66 11.95 18.60
C ASP A 109 -9.24 12.49 17.25
N ASP A 110 -8.54 13.62 17.25
CA ASP A 110 -7.85 14.11 16.07
C ASP A 110 -6.77 13.10 15.66
N ILE A 111 -6.77 12.75 14.39
CA ILE A 111 -5.84 11.79 13.81
C ILE A 111 -4.89 12.57 12.91
N SER A 112 -3.61 12.22 12.89
CA SER A 112 -2.67 12.76 11.91
C SER A 112 -2.72 11.98 10.59
N PHE A 113 -2.22 12.58 9.53
CA PHE A 113 -2.11 11.96 8.21
C PHE A 113 -1.29 10.66 8.26
N GLU A 114 -0.20 10.64 9.03
CA GLU A 114 0.62 9.45 9.24
C GLU A 114 -0.14 8.34 9.99
N GLN A 115 -0.88 8.70 11.04
CA GLN A 115 -1.69 7.76 11.79
C GLN A 115 -2.81 7.16 10.94
N LEU A 116 -3.42 7.95 10.04
CA LEU A 116 -4.39 7.46 9.06
C LEU A 116 -3.75 6.43 8.13
N GLY A 117 -2.57 6.73 7.57
CA GLY A 117 -1.83 5.81 6.70
C GLY A 117 -1.55 4.47 7.37
N ASN A 118 -1.09 4.49 8.63
CA ASN A 118 -0.86 3.28 9.42
C ASN A 118 -2.14 2.48 9.69
N GLN A 119 -3.24 3.14 10.03
CA GLN A 119 -4.54 2.48 10.26
C GLN A 119 -5.09 1.84 8.98
N LEU A 120 -4.99 2.53 7.84
CA LEU A 120 -5.40 1.99 6.54
C LEU A 120 -4.56 0.78 6.15
N ARG A 121 -3.23 0.83 6.38
CA ARG A 121 -2.33 -0.31 6.11
C ARG A 121 -2.68 -1.53 6.94
N LEU A 122 -2.91 -1.36 8.25
CA LEU A 122 -3.31 -2.46 9.13
C LEU A 122 -4.67 -3.02 8.73
N ALA A 123 -5.65 -2.14 8.47
CA ALA A 123 -6.97 -2.56 8.02
C ALA A 123 -6.92 -3.31 6.68
N GLU A 124 -6.05 -2.93 5.75
CA GLU A 124 -5.86 -3.68 4.50
C GLU A 124 -5.42 -5.13 4.75
N GLU A 125 -4.46 -5.32 5.66
CA GLU A 125 -3.93 -6.64 6.01
C GLU A 125 -5.01 -7.53 6.63
N TYR A 126 -5.81 -6.99 7.55
CA TYR A 126 -6.94 -7.73 8.15
C TYR A 126 -7.97 -8.15 7.10
N ARG A 127 -8.31 -7.28 6.14
CA ARG A 127 -9.24 -7.64 5.06
C ARG A 127 -8.70 -8.76 4.18
N LYS A 128 -7.41 -8.74 3.83
CA LYS A 128 -6.78 -9.84 3.06
C LYS A 128 -6.92 -11.17 3.80
N GLN A 129 -6.73 -11.17 5.13
CA GLN A 129 -6.92 -12.37 5.94
C GLN A 129 -8.38 -12.84 5.99
N GLU A 130 -9.35 -11.92 6.11
CA GLU A 130 -10.78 -12.25 6.07
C GLU A 130 -11.21 -12.79 4.70
N ASP A 131 -10.71 -12.23 3.61
CA ASP A 131 -10.99 -12.70 2.26
C ASP A 131 -10.45 -14.11 2.04
N LEU A 132 -9.25 -14.42 2.53
CA LEU A 132 -8.68 -15.77 2.49
C LEU A 132 -9.56 -16.76 3.26
N LYS A 133 -9.97 -16.40 4.48
CA LYS A 133 -10.88 -17.23 5.30
C LYS A 133 -12.23 -17.44 4.61
N THR A 134 -12.80 -16.39 4.04
CA THR A 134 -14.11 -16.44 3.37
C THR A 134 -14.05 -17.31 2.11
N ASN A 135 -13.03 -17.11 1.27
CA ASN A 135 -12.79 -17.93 0.08
C ASN A 135 -12.57 -19.40 0.44
N PHE A 136 -11.85 -19.66 1.53
CA PHE A 136 -11.63 -21.01 2.05
C PHE A 136 -12.96 -21.66 2.49
N LEU A 137 -13.76 -20.98 3.31
CA LEU A 137 -15.08 -21.48 3.75
C LEU A 137 -16.01 -21.73 2.57
N MET A 138 -15.96 -20.87 1.55
CA MET A 138 -16.75 -21.02 0.32
C MET A 138 -16.31 -22.27 -0.47
N LYS A 139 -15.00 -22.49 -0.66
CA LYS A 139 -14.46 -23.71 -1.26
C LYS A 139 -14.87 -24.97 -0.49
N ARG A 140 -14.78 -24.95 0.84
CA ARG A 140 -15.23 -26.06 1.71
C ARG A 140 -16.71 -26.36 1.52
N SER A 141 -17.56 -25.33 1.47
CA SER A 141 -18.99 -25.48 1.26
C SER A 141 -19.32 -26.07 -0.12
N MET A 142 -18.56 -25.70 -1.16
CA MET A 142 -18.70 -26.25 -2.50
C MET A 142 -18.28 -27.73 -2.56
N PHE A 143 -17.20 -28.10 -1.86
CA PHE A 143 -16.75 -29.49 -1.76
C PHE A 143 -17.79 -30.38 -1.05
N LEU A 144 -18.29 -29.95 0.12
CA LEU A 144 -19.34 -30.68 0.85
C LEU A 144 -20.64 -30.82 0.03
N LYS A 145 -20.96 -29.83 -0.81
CA LYS A 145 -22.09 -29.91 -1.75
C LYS A 145 -21.83 -30.89 -2.91
N ARG A 146 -20.57 -31.04 -3.37
CA ARG A 146 -20.18 -32.03 -4.38
C ARG A 146 -20.23 -33.45 -3.82
N GLU A 147 -19.73 -33.71 -2.62
CA GLU A 147 -19.84 -35.03 -1.99
C GLU A 147 -21.30 -35.47 -1.77
N ASN A 148 -22.19 -34.53 -1.40
CA ASN A 148 -23.62 -34.84 -1.30
C ASN A 148 -24.29 -35.15 -2.66
N LYS A 149 -23.69 -34.73 -3.79
CA LYS A 149 -24.10 -35.15 -5.15
C LYS A 149 -23.38 -36.42 -5.63
N GLU A 150 -22.18 -36.71 -5.14
CA GLU A 150 -21.31 -37.82 -5.57
C GLU A 150 -21.35 -39.05 -4.66
N LYS A 151 -22.40 -39.22 -3.84
CA LYS A 151 -22.72 -40.50 -3.18
C LYS A 151 -23.00 -41.68 -4.14
N ASN A 152 -22.68 -41.54 -5.44
CA ASN A 152 -22.74 -42.61 -6.44
C ASN A 152 -21.42 -42.92 -7.19
N SER A 153 -20.27 -42.31 -6.90
CA SER A 153 -18.97 -42.89 -7.34
C SER A 153 -17.78 -42.23 -6.60
N GLY A 154 -16.92 -43.06 -6.01
CA GLY A 154 -15.95 -42.69 -4.97
C GLY A 154 -15.03 -41.50 -5.25
N ALA A 155 -15.07 -40.52 -4.35
CA ALA A 155 -14.05 -39.50 -4.20
C ALA A 155 -12.74 -40.11 -3.63
N THR A 156 -11.60 -39.80 -4.23
CA THR A 156 -10.28 -40.29 -3.82
C THR A 156 -9.78 -39.56 -2.57
N LYS A 157 -9.22 -40.33 -1.63
CA LYS A 157 -8.71 -39.87 -0.31
C LYS A 157 -7.68 -38.73 -0.41
N ASP A 158 -7.00 -38.59 -1.54
CA ASP A 158 -5.94 -37.59 -1.74
C ASP A 158 -6.45 -36.14 -1.70
N ASN A 159 -7.70 -35.91 -2.13
CA ASN A 159 -8.30 -34.57 -2.07
C ASN A 159 -8.66 -34.14 -0.64
N LEU A 160 -8.99 -35.10 0.25
CA LEU A 160 -9.24 -34.81 1.66
C LEU A 160 -7.94 -34.41 2.38
N VAL A 161 -6.82 -35.06 2.06
CA VAL A 161 -5.50 -34.76 2.65
C VAL A 161 -5.02 -33.37 2.26
N ALA A 162 -5.24 -32.94 1.01
CA ALA A 162 -4.89 -31.59 0.58
C ALA A 162 -5.69 -30.52 1.34
N VAL A 163 -7.01 -30.71 1.48
CA VAL A 163 -7.89 -29.77 2.20
C VAL A 163 -7.57 -29.75 3.70
N ILE A 164 -7.24 -30.88 4.32
CA ILE A 164 -6.83 -30.97 5.73
C ILE A 164 -5.46 -30.32 5.96
N SER A 165 -4.51 -30.51 5.05
CA SER A 165 -3.20 -29.84 5.12
C SER A 165 -3.34 -28.32 5.01
N GLU A 166 -4.18 -27.83 4.09
CA GLU A 166 -4.48 -26.40 3.96
C GLU A 166 -5.24 -25.84 5.18
N LEU A 167 -6.10 -26.62 5.84
CA LEU A 167 -6.77 -26.26 7.11
C LEU A 167 -5.77 -26.04 8.25
N ASN A 168 -4.82 -26.97 8.42
CA ASN A 168 -3.79 -26.87 9.44
C ASN A 168 -2.89 -25.64 9.23
N MET A 169 -2.66 -25.21 7.98
CA MET A 169 -1.88 -23.99 7.70
C MET A 169 -2.61 -22.68 8.03
N ILE A 170 -3.94 -22.69 8.16
CA ILE A 170 -4.76 -21.49 8.42
C ILE A 170 -5.15 -21.39 9.90
N GLU A 171 -5.29 -22.52 10.61
CA GLU A 171 -5.54 -22.52 12.06
C GLU A 171 -4.34 -22.02 12.86
N ASP A 172 -3.12 -22.19 12.32
CA ASP A 172 -1.90 -21.89 13.04
C ASP A 172 -1.28 -20.51 12.70
N VAL A 173 -2.02 -19.45 13.00
CA VAL A 173 -1.50 -18.07 12.87
C VAL A 173 -0.63 -17.67 14.08
N GLU A 174 -0.30 -18.62 14.97
CA GLU A 174 0.67 -18.43 16.07
C GLU A 174 1.88 -19.37 16.04
N SER A 175 1.95 -20.40 15.18
CA SER A 175 3.15 -21.27 15.10
C SER A 175 3.77 -21.33 13.70
N TRP A 176 5.05 -20.98 13.66
CA TRP A 176 6.13 -21.55 12.84
C TRP A 176 5.78 -21.97 11.39
N LEU A 177 6.23 -21.17 10.43
CA LEU A 177 6.38 -21.62 9.04
C LEU A 177 7.52 -22.64 8.96
N ILE A 178 7.19 -23.93 8.77
CA ILE A 178 8.19 -24.94 8.41
C ILE A 178 8.51 -24.79 6.93
N ASP A 179 9.61 -24.11 6.63
CA ASP A 179 10.24 -24.12 5.30
C ASP A 179 11.40 -25.12 5.34
N SER A 180 11.24 -26.25 4.65
CA SER A 180 12.29 -27.28 4.52
C SER A 180 13.47 -26.84 3.64
N GLY A 181 13.44 -25.62 3.08
CA GLY A 181 14.48 -25.05 2.23
C GLY A 181 15.09 -23.72 2.72
N ALA A 182 14.65 -23.15 3.84
CA ALA A 182 15.22 -21.89 4.34
C ALA A 182 16.53 -22.11 5.11
N THR A 183 17.60 -21.43 4.71
CA THR A 183 18.86 -21.37 5.48
C THR A 183 18.80 -20.39 6.66
N ARG A 184 17.76 -19.53 6.73
CA ARG A 184 17.54 -18.55 7.81
C ARG A 184 16.05 -18.47 8.15
N HIS A 185 15.69 -18.81 9.38
CA HIS A 185 14.33 -18.73 9.91
C HIS A 185 14.09 -17.37 10.59
N VAL A 186 12.91 -16.77 10.40
CA VAL A 186 12.51 -15.50 11.03
C VAL A 186 11.31 -15.78 11.94
N CYS A 187 11.45 -15.51 13.25
CA CYS A 187 10.37 -15.64 14.23
C CYS A 187 9.97 -14.25 14.75
N LYS A 188 8.67 -14.01 14.89
CA LYS A 188 8.09 -12.73 15.37
C LYS A 188 8.11 -12.60 16.90
N ASN A 189 8.22 -13.72 17.64
CA ASN A 189 8.19 -13.74 19.10
C ASN A 189 9.59 -13.94 19.69
N LYS A 190 10.14 -12.87 20.29
CA LYS A 190 11.48 -12.86 20.91
C LYS A 190 11.55 -13.71 22.18
N GLU A 191 10.44 -13.92 22.87
CA GLU A 191 10.39 -14.63 24.16
C GLU A 191 10.62 -16.15 24.03
N LEU A 192 10.50 -16.69 22.81
CA LEU A 192 10.75 -18.10 22.54
C LEU A 192 12.25 -18.44 22.41
N PHE A 193 13.13 -17.43 22.35
CA PHE A 193 14.57 -17.64 22.29
C PHE A 193 15.13 -17.81 23.71
N LYS A 194 15.78 -18.95 23.97
CA LYS A 194 16.56 -19.19 25.18
C LYS A 194 18.05 -19.23 24.82
N THR A 195 18.88 -18.57 25.62
CA THR A 195 20.33 -18.76 25.60
C THR A 195 20.62 -20.13 26.20
N ILE A 196 21.34 -20.98 25.48
CA ILE A 196 21.80 -22.26 26.01
C ILE A 196 23.13 -21.99 26.71
N ASP A 197 23.22 -22.31 28.00
CA ASP A 197 24.49 -22.27 28.72
C ASP A 197 25.30 -23.54 28.39
N GLU A 198 26.62 -23.39 28.23
CA GLU A 198 27.54 -24.50 27.97
C GLU A 198 27.65 -25.37 29.23
N GLU A 199 26.82 -26.41 29.31
CA GLU A 199 27.02 -27.51 30.25
C GLU A 199 27.66 -28.69 29.54
N ASP A 200 28.89 -29.01 29.97
CA ASP A 200 29.69 -30.15 29.48
C ASP A 200 28.93 -31.47 29.68
N GLY A 201 28.70 -32.19 28.57
CA GLY A 201 28.33 -33.60 28.59
C GLY A 201 26.90 -33.95 28.17
N ASN A 202 26.09 -33.01 27.69
CA ASN A 202 24.75 -33.32 27.22
C ASN A 202 24.75 -33.94 25.80
N ILE A 203 23.93 -34.98 25.63
CA ILE A 203 23.68 -35.63 24.33
C ILE A 203 22.55 -34.87 23.64
N LEU A 204 22.84 -34.32 22.46
CA LEU A 204 21.87 -33.60 21.65
C LEU A 204 21.14 -34.58 20.74
N TYR A 205 19.81 -34.66 20.89
CA TYR A 205 18.94 -35.46 20.04
C TYR A 205 18.52 -34.65 18.82
N MET A 206 18.91 -35.12 17.65
CA MET A 206 18.58 -34.49 16.38
C MET A 206 17.21 -34.97 15.88
N GLY A 207 16.53 -34.14 15.08
CA GLY A 207 15.21 -34.46 14.52
C GLY A 207 15.17 -35.67 13.55
N ASN A 208 16.32 -36.25 13.21
CA ASN A 208 16.45 -37.49 12.44
C ASN A 208 16.71 -38.72 13.33
N ALA A 209 16.42 -38.63 14.63
CA ALA A 209 16.66 -39.65 15.65
C ALA A 209 18.15 -39.99 15.89
N SER A 210 19.08 -39.22 15.34
CA SER A 210 20.50 -39.34 15.67
C SER A 210 20.85 -38.57 16.96
N THR A 211 21.95 -38.96 17.59
CA THR A 211 22.47 -38.29 18.78
C THR A 211 23.90 -37.83 18.56
N VAL A 212 24.24 -36.66 19.08
CA VAL A 212 25.60 -36.10 19.07
C VAL A 212 25.99 -35.72 20.49
N GLN A 213 27.15 -36.18 20.95
CA GLN A 213 27.75 -35.68 22.19
C GLN A 213 28.31 -34.29 21.96
N VAL A 214 27.85 -33.32 22.76
CA VAL A 214 28.45 -31.99 22.82
C VAL A 214 29.82 -32.14 23.49
N LYS A 215 30.86 -31.63 22.84
CA LYS A 215 32.27 -31.75 23.22
C LYS A 215 32.86 -30.38 23.51
#